data_AF-A0A1I6LYW8-F1
#
_entry.id   AF-A0A1I6LYW8-F1
#
_cell.length_a   1.000
_cell.length_b   1.000
_cell.length_c   1.000
_cell.angle_alpha   90.00
_cell.angle_beta   90.00
_cell.angle_gamma   90.00
#
_symmetry.space_group_name_H-M   'P 1'
#
loop_
_entity.id
_entity.type
_entity.pdbx_description
1 polymer ?
#
loop_
_entity_poly.entity_id
_entity_poly.type
_entity_poly.pdbx_seq_one_letter_code
_entity_poly.pdbx_strand_id
1 'polypeptide(L)'
;MKTVTERIKQRLSKDRQMTTISIRMPQDVIDDLKEIAPALGFSGYQPLMKAYIGQALRRDLERLSGSQVQALTESLRKRGVADEAISAAIEEAGLITA
;
A
#
# COMPACT_ATOMS: atom_id res chain seq x y z
N MET A 1 1.86 -15.48 -1.50
CA MET A 1 1.57 -14.02 -1.45
C MET A 1 2.52 -13.41 -0.43
N LYS A 2 3.20 -12.29 -0.72
CA LYS A 2 4.19 -11.73 0.23
C LYS A 2 3.52 -11.18 1.49
N THR A 3 4.11 -11.46 2.65
CA THR A 3 3.64 -10.92 3.95
C THR A 3 3.83 -9.40 4.01
N VAL A 4 3.16 -8.73 4.95
CA VAL A 4 3.29 -7.27 5.16
C VAL A 4 4.75 -6.89 5.39
N THR A 5 5.46 -7.65 6.23
CA THR A 5 6.88 -7.47 6.55
C THR A 5 7.78 -7.64 5.33
N GLU A 6 7.53 -8.64 4.47
CA GLU A 6 8.28 -8.82 3.23
C GLU A 6 8.08 -7.66 2.26
N ARG A 7 6.85 -7.15 2.15
CA ARG A 7 6.55 -5.98 1.31
C ARG A 7 7.24 -4.72 1.82
N ILE A 8 7.31 -4.52 3.14
CA ILE A 8 8.02 -3.39 3.76
C ILE A 8 9.52 -3.48 3.46
N LYS A 9 10.14 -4.64 3.71
CA LYS A 9 11.57 -4.87 3.42
C LYS A 9 11.90 -4.61 1.95
N GLN A 10 11.05 -5.09 1.04
CA GLN A 10 11.27 -4.89 -0.40
C GLN A 10 11.15 -3.42 -0.82
N ARG A 11 10.27 -2.64 -0.16
CA ARG A 11 10.09 -1.20 -0.42
C ARG A 11 11.24 -0.34 0.12
N LEU A 12 11.91 -0.80 1.18
CA LEU A 12 13.09 -0.15 1.79
C LEU A 12 14.40 -0.47 1.04
N SER A 13 14.40 -1.48 0.16
CA SER A 13 15.56 -1.80 -0.66
C SER A 13 15.93 -0.62 -1.56
N LYS A 14 17.19 -0.18 -1.47
CA LYS A 14 17.73 0.90 -2.31
C LYS A 14 17.88 0.47 -3.78
N ASP A 15 18.23 -0.79 -4.02
CA ASP A 15 18.45 -1.35 -5.37
C ASP A 15 17.20 -2.03 -5.96
N ARG A 16 16.02 -1.47 -5.67
CA ARG A 16 14.78 -2.01 -6.25
C ARG A 16 14.77 -1.80 -7.77
N GLN A 17 14.43 -2.85 -8.52
CA GLN A 17 14.28 -2.77 -9.96
C GLN A 17 13.21 -1.73 -10.32
N MET A 18 13.56 -0.82 -11.23
CA MET A 18 12.66 0.20 -11.76
C MET A 18 12.22 -0.20 -13.17
N THR A 19 10.96 0.03 -13.48
CA THR A 19 10.40 -0.18 -14.82
C THR A 19 10.02 1.17 -15.41
N THR A 20 10.46 1.44 -16.64
CA THR A 20 10.01 2.62 -17.40
C THR A 20 8.60 2.39 -17.91
N ILE A 21 7.72 3.36 -17.67
CA ILE A 21 6.34 3.35 -18.14
C ILE A 21 6.06 4.62 -18.93
N SER A 22 5.23 4.53 -19.96
CA SER A 22 4.74 5.68 -20.72
C SER A 22 3.28 5.91 -20.37
N ILE A 23 2.95 7.11 -19.90
CA ILE A 23 1.58 7.51 -19.50
C ILE A 23 1.26 8.82 -20.21
N ARG A 24 0.05 8.94 -20.77
CA ARG A 24 -0.50 10.21 -21.23
C ARG A 24 -1.15 10.93 -20.05
N MET A 25 -0.85 12.20 -19.86
CA MET A 25 -1.39 13.04 -18.79
C MET A 25 -1.78 14.40 -19.37
N PRO A 26 -2.86 15.03 -18.87
CA PRO A 26 -3.18 16.40 -19.24
C PRO A 26 -2.01 17.36 -18.99
N GLN A 27 -1.83 18.33 -19.87
CA GLN A 27 -0.70 19.26 -19.83
C GLN A 27 -0.74 20.14 -18.57
N ASP A 28 -1.93 20.63 -18.22
CA ASP A 28 -2.21 21.41 -17.03
C ASP A 28 -1.77 20.68 -15.76
N VAL A 29 -2.08 19.39 -15.64
CA VAL A 29 -1.66 18.57 -14.49
C VAL A 29 -0.12 18.47 -14.40
N ILE A 30 0.57 18.33 -15.53
CA ILE A 30 2.02 18.29 -15.56
C ILE A 30 2.63 19.62 -15.11
N ASP A 31 2.00 20.73 -15.50
CA ASP A 31 2.48 22.07 -15.17
C ASP A 31 2.23 22.38 -13.67
N ASP A 32 1.07 22.03 -13.13
CA ASP A 32 0.79 22.10 -11.69
C ASP A 32 1.80 21.27 -10.88
N LEU A 33 2.10 20.04 -11.33
CA LEU A 33 3.08 19.18 -10.65
C LEU A 33 4.49 19.79 -10.66
N LYS A 34 4.88 20.50 -11.72
CA LYS A 34 6.17 21.21 -11.77
C LYS A 34 6.19 22.40 -10.81
N GLU A 35 5.09 23.15 -10.73
CA GLU A 35 4.96 24.31 -9.87
C GLU A 35 5.07 23.92 -8.38
N ILE A 36 4.33 22.90 -7.95
CA ILE A 36 4.25 22.54 -6.53
C ILE A 36 5.43 21.67 -6.05
N ALA A 37 6.14 20.98 -6.94
CA ALA A 37 7.20 20.06 -6.54
C ALA A 37 8.31 20.71 -5.69
N PRO A 38 8.89 21.88 -6.07
CA PRO A 38 9.88 22.57 -5.26
C PRO A 38 9.32 23.03 -3.91
N ALA A 39 8.09 23.55 -3.90
CA ALA A 39 7.42 24.01 -2.69
C ALA A 39 7.20 22.88 -1.67
N LEU A 40 7.01 21.64 -2.16
CA LEU A 40 6.89 20.43 -1.35
C LEU A 40 8.23 19.73 -1.09
N GLY A 41 9.37 20.32 -1.47
CA GLY A 41 10.71 19.79 -1.20
C GLY A 41 11.17 18.67 -2.13
N PHE A 42 10.52 18.47 -3.28
CA PHE A 42 10.92 17.49 -4.28
C PHE A 42 11.85 18.12 -5.32
N SER A 43 12.81 17.34 -5.81
CA SER A 43 13.72 17.76 -6.89
C SER A 43 13.06 17.92 -8.26
N GLY A 44 11.77 17.59 -8.39
CA GLY A 44 10.97 17.78 -9.61
C GLY A 44 9.64 17.02 -9.57
N TYR A 45 8.87 17.15 -10.63
CA TYR A 45 7.52 16.57 -10.73
C TYR A 45 7.52 15.03 -10.74
N GLN A 46 8.56 14.39 -11.29
CA GLN A 46 8.63 12.92 -11.33
C GLN A 46 8.79 12.29 -9.94
N PRO A 47 9.71 12.74 -9.05
CA PRO A 47 9.73 12.34 -7.64
C PRO A 47 8.41 12.58 -6.91
N LEU A 48 7.78 13.74 -7.11
CA LEU A 48 6.50 14.07 -6.49
C LEU A 48 5.38 13.10 -6.93
N MET A 49 5.27 12.87 -8.22
CA MET A 49 4.29 11.94 -8.80
C MET A 49 4.45 10.52 -8.23
N LYS A 50 5.70 10.03 -8.10
CA LYS A 50 5.98 8.73 -7.47
C LYS A 50 5.54 8.70 -6.01
N ALA A 51 5.72 9.79 -5.27
CA ALA A 51 5.31 9.89 -3.87
C ALA A 51 3.78 9.85 -3.74
N TYR A 52 3.04 10.63 -4.55
CA TYR A 52 1.58 10.62 -4.55
C TYR A 52 1.01 9.23 -4.88
N ILE A 53 1.50 8.60 -5.94
CA ILE A 53 1.07 7.24 -6.31
C ILE A 53 1.36 6.27 -5.16
N GLY A 54 2.57 6.31 -4.58
CA GLY A 54 2.95 5.42 -3.50
C GLY A 54 2.17 5.64 -2.20
N GLN A 55 1.74 6.87 -1.91
CA GLN A 55 0.92 7.18 -0.74
C GLN A 55 -0.51 6.69 -0.92
N ALA A 56 -1.17 7.04 -2.03
CA ALA A 56 -2.53 6.61 -2.32
C ALA A 56 -2.62 5.07 -2.38
N LEU A 57 -1.70 4.43 -3.10
CA LEU A 57 -1.68 2.97 -3.23
C LEU A 57 -1.48 2.26 -1.89
N ARG A 58 -0.70 2.81 -0.96
CA ARG A 58 -0.56 2.23 0.39
C ARG A 58 -1.89 2.25 1.14
N ARG A 59 -2.58 3.39 1.15
CA ARG A 59 -3.89 3.56 1.80
C ARG A 59 -4.92 2.57 1.25
N ASP A 60 -4.97 2.43 -0.08
CA ASP A 60 -5.90 1.49 -0.71
C ASP A 60 -5.56 0.03 -0.43
N LEU A 61 -4.27 -0.34 -0.47
CA LEU A 61 -3.84 -1.70 -0.14
C LEU A 61 -4.13 -2.06 1.32
N GLU A 62 -3.93 -1.12 2.26
CA GLU A 62 -4.27 -1.29 3.67
C GLU A 62 -5.77 -1.51 3.84
N ARG A 63 -6.60 -0.64 3.25
CA ARG A 63 -8.07 -0.77 3.26
C ARG A 63 -8.54 -2.13 2.72
N LEU A 64 -8.00 -2.57 1.58
CA LEU A 64 -8.36 -3.85 0.99
C LEU A 64 -7.93 -5.03 1.87
N SER A 65 -6.74 -4.97 2.47
CA SER A 65 -6.27 -6.02 3.38
C SER A 65 -7.15 -6.16 4.62
N GLY A 66 -7.54 -5.06 5.27
CA GLY A 66 -8.45 -5.07 6.43
C GLY A 66 -9.80 -5.70 6.08
N SER A 67 -10.39 -5.34 4.92
CA SER A 67 -11.67 -5.90 4.48
C SER A 67 -11.64 -7.41 4.24
N GLN A 68 -10.53 -7.95 3.71
CA GLN A 68 -10.39 -9.39 3.46
C GLN A 68 -10.19 -10.19 4.74
N VAL A 69 -9.42 -9.66 5.69
CA VAL A 69 -9.24 -10.28 7.02
C VAL A 69 -10.57 -10.32 7.75
N GLN A 70 -11.34 -9.22 7.74
CA GLN A 70 -12.64 -9.16 8.39
C GLN A 70 -13.64 -10.17 7.81
N ALA A 71 -13.73 -10.25 6.48
CA ALA A 71 -14.59 -11.24 5.80
C ALA A 71 -14.18 -12.70 6.11
N LEU A 72 -12.87 -12.97 6.22
CA LEU A 72 -12.36 -14.29 6.58
C LEU A 72 -12.70 -14.64 8.03
N THR A 73 -12.47 -13.72 8.96
CA THR A 73 -12.82 -13.87 10.39
C THR A 73 -14.30 -14.18 10.57
N GLU A 74 -15.19 -13.44 9.91
CA GLU A 74 -16.62 -13.71 9.97
C GLU A 74 -17.00 -15.09 9.40
N SER A 75 -16.36 -15.50 8.30
CA SER A 75 -16.59 -16.82 7.69
C SER A 75 -16.14 -17.96 8.61
N LEU A 76 -15.01 -17.81 9.31
CA LEU A 76 -14.51 -18.80 10.27
C LEU A 76 -15.40 -18.88 11.51
N ARG A 77 -15.84 -17.74 12.05
CA ARG A 77 -16.79 -17.71 13.17
C ARG A 77 -18.11 -18.40 12.83
N LYS A 78 -18.66 -18.15 11.63
CA LYS A 78 -19.87 -18.84 11.13
C LYS A 78 -19.70 -20.35 11.00
N ARG A 79 -18.47 -20.84 10.85
CA ARG A 79 -18.12 -22.27 10.80
C ARG A 79 -17.84 -22.87 12.19
N GLY A 80 -17.99 -22.09 13.26
CA GLY A 80 -17.80 -22.55 14.64
C GLY A 80 -16.34 -22.56 15.11
N VAL A 81 -15.44 -21.88 14.41
CA VAL A 81 -14.06 -21.70 14.88
C VAL A 81 -14.09 -20.72 16.06
N ALA A 82 -13.46 -21.10 17.17
CA ALA A 82 -13.37 -20.29 18.38
C ALA A 82 -12.60 -18.97 18.13
N ASP A 83 -13.06 -17.88 18.72
CA ASP A 83 -12.49 -16.54 18.53
C ASP A 83 -11.03 -16.49 19.01
N GLU A 84 -10.65 -17.28 20.02
CA GLU A 84 -9.29 -17.39 20.52
C GLU A 84 -8.35 -18.00 19.46
N ALA A 85 -8.82 -19.02 18.74
CA ALA A 85 -8.05 -19.66 17.67
C ALA A 85 -7.90 -18.74 16.45
N ILE A 86 -8.93 -17.97 16.11
CA ILE A 86 -8.87 -16.98 15.03
C ILE A 86 -7.89 -15.86 15.41
N SER A 87 -7.96 -15.36 16.64
CA SER A 87 -7.09 -14.29 17.14
C SER A 87 -5.62 -14.72 17.14
N ALA A 88 -5.32 -15.93 17.64
CA ALA A 88 -3.97 -16.50 17.60
C ALA A 88 -3.44 -16.65 16.16
N ALA A 89 -4.27 -17.09 15.22
CA ALA A 89 -3.88 -17.23 13.82
C ALA A 89 -3.63 -15.89 13.12
N ILE A 90 -4.39 -14.84 13.46
CA ILE A 90 -4.18 -13.48 12.94
C ILE A 90 -2.86 -12.90 13.47
N GLU A 91 -2.60 -13.09 14.77
CA GLU A 91 -1.38 -12.64 15.43
C GLU A 91 -0.14 -13.35 14.86
N GLU A 92 -0.20 -14.67 14.70
CA GLU A 92 0.85 -15.47 14.08
C GLU A 92 1.11 -15.07 12.62
N ALA A 93 0.06 -14.74 11.87
CA ALA A 93 0.16 -14.29 10.48
C ALA A 93 0.68 -12.84 10.34
N GLY A 94 0.79 -12.08 11.42
CA GLY A 94 1.21 -10.67 11.41
C GLY A 94 0.24 -9.77 10.63
N LEU A 95 -1.05 -10.10 10.65
CA LEU A 95 -2.10 -9.31 10.01
C LEU A 95 -2.57 -8.23 10.99
N ILE A 96 -2.38 -6.96 10.63
CA ILE A 96 -2.88 -5.85 11.44
C ILE A 96 -4.39 -5.76 11.24
N THR A 97 -5.17 -6.11 12.27
CA THR A 97 -6.59 -5.77 12.35
C THR A 97 -6.69 -4.27 12.67
N ALA A 98 -7.12 -3.49 11.68
CA ALA A 98 -7.50 -2.10 11.87
C ALA A 98 -8.88 -2.01 12.54
#